data_AF-A0A3A0CKB0-F1
#
_entry.id   AF-A0A3A0CKB0-F1
#
_cell.length_a   1.000
_cell.length_b   1.000
_cell.length_c   1.000
_cell.angle_alpha   90.00
_cell.angle_beta   90.00
_cell.angle_gamma   90.00
#
_symmetry.space_group_name_H-M   'P 1'
#
loop_
_entity.id
_entity.type
_entity.pdbx_description
1 polymer ?
#
loop_
_entity_poly.entity_id
_entity_poly.type
_entity_poly.pdbx_seq_one_letter_code
_entity_poly.pdbx_strand_id
1 'polypeptide(L)'
;MDRNRNMARISQEERDRLIRAIHEHDFLHRILRRIEHLQRVVFHAEHLDPMFVRASAEEILIADLMSRHRGQIDGVYYALRKSEDAGKAWQHAIAEYAAYIHNYYTTPLGVVMRKDLFGEDSHFVTPAAGKDSALYKGAEAPAKQGA
;
A
#
# COMPACT_ATOMS: atom_id res chain seq x y z
N MET A 1 24.12 20.54 -8.96
CA MET A 1 22.70 20.14 -8.98
C MET A 1 22.63 18.77 -8.33
N ASP A 2 22.35 18.69 -7.04
CA ASP A 2 22.13 17.41 -6.34
C ASP A 2 20.76 17.48 -5.66
N ARG A 3 19.75 16.94 -6.34
CA ARG A 3 18.38 16.79 -5.80
C ARG A 3 17.85 15.36 -5.93
N ASN A 4 18.74 14.37 -6.07
CA ASN A 4 18.39 12.99 -5.79
C ASN A 4 18.52 12.74 -4.29
N ARG A 5 17.56 13.25 -3.51
CA ARG A 5 17.33 12.73 -2.15
C ARG A 5 16.89 11.27 -2.32
N ASN A 6 17.83 10.35 -2.09
CA ASN A 6 17.48 9.05 -1.54
C ASN A 6 16.50 9.30 -0.38
N MET A 7 15.26 8.81 -0.48
CA MET A 7 14.45 8.63 0.71
C MET A 7 15.27 7.69 1.60
N ALA A 8 15.79 8.20 2.72
CA ALA A 8 16.46 7.35 3.69
C ALA A 8 15.47 6.24 4.07
N ARG A 9 15.95 4.98 4.07
CA ARG A 9 15.17 3.83 4.54
C ARG A 9 14.54 4.18 5.87
N ILE A 10 13.26 3.83 6.03
CA ILE A 10 12.57 4.06 7.30
C ILE A 10 13.28 3.28 8.40
N SER A 11 13.51 3.92 9.56
CA SER A 11 14.02 3.19 10.71
C SER A 11 12.95 2.24 11.24
N GLN A 12 13.37 1.15 11.89
CA GLN A 12 12.42 0.20 12.49
C GLN A 12 11.55 0.89 13.55
N GLU A 13 12.13 1.77 14.36
CA GLU A 13 11.41 2.54 15.38
C GLU A 13 10.29 3.40 14.77
N GLU A 14 10.58 4.08 13.66
CA GLU A 14 9.61 4.92 12.95
C GLU A 14 8.52 4.07 12.30
N ARG A 15 8.89 2.93 11.71
CA ARG A 15 7.94 1.96 11.16
C ARG A 15 6.98 1.46 12.25
N ASP A 16 7.50 1.02 13.39
CA ASP A 16 6.71 0.50 14.50
C ASP A 16 5.78 1.58 15.08
N ARG A 17 6.26 2.82 15.18
CA ARG A 17 5.45 3.97 15.61
C ARG A 17 4.28 4.20 14.66
N LEU A 18 4.51 4.18 13.35
CA LEU A 18 3.46 4.40 12.36
C LEU A 18 2.47 3.23 12.31
N ILE A 19 2.93 1.99 12.44
CA ILE A 19 2.04 0.82 12.56
C ILE A 19 1.12 0.98 13.76
N ARG A 20 1.65 1.33 14.94
CA ARG A 20 0.83 1.59 16.13
C ARG A 20 -0.21 2.68 15.86
N ALA A 21 0.20 3.80 15.29
CA ALA A 21 -0.72 4.89 14.97
C ALA A 21 -1.84 4.46 14.00
N ILE A 22 -1.53 3.65 12.99
CA ILE A 22 -2.53 3.13 12.05
C ILE A 22 -3.59 2.28 12.76
N HIS A 23 -3.20 1.50 13.77
CA HIS A 23 -4.13 0.62 14.50
C HIS A 23 -4.85 1.33 15.66
N GLU A 24 -4.27 2.39 16.22
CA GLU A 24 -4.86 3.16 17.33
C GLU A 24 -5.84 4.25 16.87
N HIS A 25 -5.68 4.78 15.65
CA HIS A 25 -6.54 5.84 15.12
C HIS A 25 -7.59 5.29 14.12
N ASP A 26 -8.88 5.41 14.47
CA ASP A 26 -10.01 4.87 13.69
C ASP A 26 -9.98 5.28 12.21
N PHE A 27 -9.67 6.53 11.90
CA PHE A 27 -9.64 6.99 10.50
C PHE A 27 -8.53 6.33 9.68
N LEU A 28 -7.34 6.13 10.25
CA LEU A 28 -6.24 5.42 9.60
C LEU A 28 -6.56 3.93 9.45
N HIS A 29 -7.14 3.33 10.49
CA HIS A 29 -7.57 1.94 10.45
C HIS A 29 -8.60 1.71 9.34
N ARG A 30 -9.56 2.61 9.17
CA ARG A 30 -10.56 2.55 8.08
C ARG A 30 -9.92 2.71 6.70
N ILE A 31 -8.94 3.61 6.55
CA ILE A 31 -8.16 3.73 5.31
C ILE A 31 -7.45 2.41 5.02
N LEU A 32 -6.74 1.82 6.00
CA LEU A 32 -6.05 0.54 5.85
C LEU A 32 -7.00 -0.55 5.35
N ARG A 33 -8.16 -0.72 5.98
CA ARG A 33 -9.16 -1.73 5.57
C ARG A 33 -9.65 -1.50 4.14
N ARG A 34 -9.74 -0.24 3.71
CA ARG A 34 -10.13 0.10 2.34
C ARG A 34 -9.01 -0.22 1.33
N ILE A 35 -7.75 0.05 1.65
CA ILE A 35 -6.60 -0.34 0.82
C ILE A 35 -6.52 -1.87 0.72
N GLU A 36 -6.67 -2.59 1.83
CA GLU A 36 -6.69 -4.05 1.88
C GLU A 36 -7.77 -4.63 0.95
N HIS A 37 -8.97 -4.05 0.99
CA HIS A 37 -10.04 -4.43 0.06
C HIS A 37 -9.66 -4.17 -1.40
N LEU A 38 -9.09 -3.01 -1.73
CA LEU A 38 -8.67 -2.68 -3.09
C LEU A 38 -7.57 -3.63 -3.60
N GLN A 39 -6.60 -3.96 -2.74
CA GLN A 39 -5.57 -4.96 -3.05
C GLN A 39 -6.20 -6.32 -3.38
N ARG A 40 -7.14 -6.80 -2.57
CA ARG A 40 -7.85 -8.06 -2.86
C ARG A 40 -8.60 -8.02 -4.18
N VAL A 41 -9.22 -6.90 -4.53
CA VAL A 41 -9.94 -6.75 -5.80
C VAL A 41 -8.98 -6.77 -6.97
N VAL A 42 -7.85 -6.06 -6.89
CA VAL A 42 -6.87 -6.00 -7.99
C VAL A 42 -6.14 -7.33 -8.16
N PHE A 43 -5.86 -8.04 -7.07
CA PHE A 43 -5.09 -9.28 -7.06
C PHE A 43 -5.93 -10.53 -6.79
N HIS A 44 -7.23 -10.48 -7.08
CA HIS A 44 -8.16 -11.57 -6.79
C HIS A 44 -7.78 -12.90 -7.46
N ALA A 45 -7.13 -12.84 -8.63
CA ALA A 45 -6.67 -14.01 -9.38
C ALA A 45 -5.38 -14.66 -8.85
N GLU A 46 -4.61 -13.95 -8.02
CA GLU A 46 -3.27 -14.36 -7.59
C GLU A 46 -3.27 -15.21 -6.30
N HIS A 47 -4.45 -15.49 -5.73
CA HIS A 47 -4.62 -16.28 -4.49
C HIS A 47 -3.65 -15.90 -3.36
N LEU A 48 -3.40 -14.61 -3.19
CA LEU A 48 -2.43 -14.11 -2.22
C LEU A 48 -2.82 -14.46 -0.79
N ASP A 49 -1.82 -14.76 0.03
CA ASP A 49 -1.99 -14.88 1.48
C ASP A 49 -2.64 -13.60 2.04
N PRO A 50 -3.78 -13.69 2.76
CA PRO A 50 -4.40 -12.56 3.41
C PRO A 50 -3.46 -11.73 4.30
N MET A 51 -2.46 -12.36 4.93
CA MET A 51 -1.44 -11.67 5.74
C MET A 51 -0.50 -10.83 4.88
N PHE A 52 -0.10 -11.35 3.72
CA PHE A 52 0.68 -10.59 2.74
C PHE A 52 -0.09 -9.35 2.26
N VAL A 53 -1.38 -9.51 1.95
CA VAL A 53 -2.23 -8.39 1.48
C VAL A 53 -2.33 -7.30 2.55
N ARG A 54 -2.50 -7.70 3.82
CA ARG A 54 -2.53 -6.76 4.94
C ARG A 54 -1.20 -6.02 5.09
N ALA A 55 -0.07 -6.73 5.07
CA ALA A 55 1.26 -6.12 5.15
C ALA A 55 1.51 -5.11 4.01
N SER A 56 1.14 -5.47 2.77
CA SER A 56 1.21 -4.57 1.62
C SER A 56 0.36 -3.31 1.81
N ALA A 57 -0.86 -3.46 2.33
CA ALA A 57 -1.76 -2.33 2.57
C ALA A 57 -1.22 -1.39 3.66
N GLU A 58 -0.63 -1.93 4.73
CA GLU A 58 0.04 -1.14 5.78
C GLU A 58 1.25 -0.37 5.20
N GLU A 59 2.09 -1.03 4.40
CA GLU A 59 3.22 -0.40 3.74
C GLU A 59 2.82 0.73 2.76
N ILE A 60 1.70 0.58 2.05
CA ILE A 60 1.15 1.65 1.20
C ILE A 60 0.80 2.88 2.04
N LEU A 61 0.10 2.69 3.15
CA LEU A 61 -0.30 3.79 4.02
C LEU A 61 0.91 4.45 4.69
N ILE A 62 1.89 3.66 5.13
CA ILE A 62 3.15 4.18 5.68
C ILE A 62 3.93 4.98 4.64
N ALA A 63 4.00 4.49 3.39
CA ALA A 63 4.71 5.21 2.33
C ALA A 63 4.08 6.58 2.03
N ASP A 64 2.74 6.65 2.04
CA ASP A 64 2.03 7.91 1.91
C ASP A 64 2.30 8.86 3.08
N LEU A 65 2.20 8.36 4.32
CA LEU A 65 2.51 9.10 5.54
C LEU A 65 3.93 9.68 5.49
N MET A 66 4.92 8.89 5.09
CA MET A 66 6.32 9.32 5.03
C MET A 66 6.57 10.34 3.93
N SER A 67 6.05 10.10 2.73
CA SER A 67 6.40 10.92 1.57
C SER A 67 5.60 12.21 1.44
N ARG A 68 4.31 12.20 1.80
CA ARG A 68 3.43 13.37 1.68
C ARG A 68 3.27 14.12 3.00
N HIS A 69 3.23 13.38 4.11
CA HIS A 69 2.92 13.94 5.42
C HIS A 69 4.13 13.96 6.37
N ARG A 70 5.31 13.56 5.90
CA ARG A 70 6.57 13.55 6.68
C ARG A 70 6.44 12.80 8.01
N GLY A 71 5.70 11.69 7.99
CA GLY A 71 5.41 10.85 9.15
C GLY A 71 4.30 11.36 10.07
N GLN A 72 3.69 12.51 9.78
CA GLN A 72 2.64 13.11 10.62
C GLN A 72 1.26 12.59 10.22
N ILE A 73 0.54 11.97 11.15
CA ILE A 73 -0.81 11.44 10.88
C ILE A 73 -1.85 12.53 10.68
N ASP A 74 -1.66 13.69 11.29
CA ASP A 74 -2.56 14.85 11.20
C ASP A 74 -2.72 15.32 9.75
N GLY A 75 -1.67 15.17 8.93
CA GLY A 75 -1.73 15.51 7.50
C GLY A 75 -2.81 14.72 6.75
N VAL A 76 -2.99 13.45 7.10
CA VAL A 76 -4.07 12.61 6.54
C VAL A 76 -5.42 13.07 7.06
N TYR A 77 -5.54 13.35 8.36
CA TYR A 77 -6.77 13.87 8.95
C TYR A 77 -7.22 15.17 8.28
N TYR A 78 -6.32 16.13 8.09
CA TYR A 78 -6.63 17.39 7.41
C TYR A 78 -6.99 17.20 5.93
N ALA A 79 -6.37 16.23 5.24
CA ALA A 79 -6.74 15.89 3.87
C ALA A 79 -8.17 15.35 3.79
N LEU A 80 -8.58 14.47 4.71
CA LEU A 80 -9.95 13.99 4.81
C LEU A 80 -10.92 15.11 5.16
N ARG A 81 -10.57 15.95 6.14
CA ARG A 81 -11.42 17.06 6.58
C ARG A 81 -11.67 18.07 5.48
N LYS A 82 -10.66 18.39 4.68
CA LYS A 82 -10.81 19.25 3.50
C LYS A 82 -11.80 18.68 2.47
N SER A 83 -11.82 17.35 2.30
CA SER A 83 -12.78 16.66 1.42
C SER A 83 -14.21 16.73 1.97
N GLU A 84 -14.35 16.61 3.29
CA GLU A 84 -15.63 16.75 3.98
C GLU A 84 -16.18 18.18 3.93
N ASP A 85 -15.33 19.19 4.14
CA ASP A 85 -15.69 20.60 4.02
C ASP A 85 -16.10 20.97 2.57
N ALA A 86 -15.69 20.16 1.57
CA ALA A 86 -16.16 20.25 0.19
C ALA A 86 -17.50 19.53 -0.07
N GLY A 87 -18.19 19.08 0.98
CA GLY A 87 -19.53 18.49 0.94
C GLY A 87 -19.57 16.96 0.82
N LYS A 88 -18.43 16.27 0.90
CA LYS A 88 -18.39 14.80 0.85
C LYS A 88 -18.63 14.20 2.22
N ALA A 89 -19.39 13.11 2.30
CA ALA A 89 -19.49 12.34 3.54
C ALA A 89 -18.11 11.77 3.93
N TRP A 90 -17.80 11.72 5.23
CA TRP A 90 -16.52 11.21 5.76
C TRP A 90 -16.08 9.85 5.18
N GLN A 91 -17.03 8.92 5.06
CA GLN A 91 -16.76 7.59 4.47
C GLN A 91 -16.35 7.66 3.01
N HIS A 92 -16.93 8.59 2.26
CA HIS A 92 -16.58 8.81 0.86
C HIS A 92 -15.19 9.44 0.74
N ALA A 93 -14.86 10.39 1.61
CA ALA A 93 -13.51 10.96 1.68
C ALA A 93 -12.45 9.88 1.97
N ILE A 94 -12.71 8.97 2.92
CA ILE A 94 -11.84 7.82 3.20
C ILE A 94 -11.70 6.92 1.96
N ALA A 95 -12.82 6.60 1.30
CA ALA A 95 -12.82 5.71 0.14
C ALA A 95 -12.01 6.28 -1.03
N GLU A 96 -12.17 7.57 -1.33
CA GLU A 96 -11.40 8.27 -2.36
C GLU A 96 -9.92 8.39 -1.98
N TYR A 97 -9.62 8.73 -0.73
CA TYR A 97 -8.23 8.83 -0.25
C TYR A 97 -7.51 7.49 -0.39
N ALA A 98 -8.15 6.40 0.07
CA ALA A 98 -7.61 5.05 -0.05
C ALA A 98 -7.39 4.64 -1.51
N ALA A 99 -8.35 4.94 -2.40
CA ALA A 99 -8.21 4.67 -3.83
C ALA A 99 -7.06 5.46 -4.47
N TYR A 100 -6.92 6.73 -4.11
CA TYR A 100 -5.84 7.60 -4.59
C TYR A 100 -4.46 7.04 -4.23
N ILE A 101 -4.22 6.75 -2.95
CA ILE A 101 -2.92 6.26 -2.49
C ILE A 101 -2.66 4.84 -2.99
N HIS A 102 -3.67 3.96 -3.00
CA HIS A 102 -3.55 2.62 -3.56
C HIS A 102 -3.07 2.69 -5.00
N ASN A 103 -3.77 3.43 -5.85
CA ASN A 103 -3.43 3.56 -7.27
C ASN A 103 -2.02 4.10 -7.47
N TYR A 104 -1.64 5.12 -6.69
CA TYR A 104 -0.29 5.70 -6.77
C TYR A 104 0.79 4.68 -6.42
N TYR A 105 0.67 3.97 -5.29
CA TYR A 105 1.69 3.05 -4.79
C TYR A 105 1.68 1.65 -5.43
N THR A 106 0.69 1.35 -6.26
CA THR A 106 0.71 0.15 -7.13
C THR A 106 1.25 0.42 -8.53
N THR A 107 1.56 1.67 -8.90
CA THR A 107 2.26 1.98 -10.15
C THR A 107 3.75 1.61 -10.06
N PRO A 108 4.47 1.46 -11.20
CA PRO A 108 5.91 1.19 -11.18
C PRO A 108 6.72 2.19 -10.34
N LEU A 109 6.43 3.49 -10.42
CA LEU A 109 7.10 4.50 -9.61
C LEU A 109 6.79 4.33 -8.11
N GLY A 110 5.52 4.08 -7.78
CA GLY A 110 5.10 3.81 -6.41
C GLY A 110 5.79 2.59 -5.80
N VAL A 111 6.01 1.55 -6.60
CA VAL A 111 6.76 0.35 -6.20
C VAL A 111 8.22 0.69 -5.92
N VAL A 112 8.89 1.46 -6.78
CA VAL A 112 10.27 1.90 -6.55
C VAL A 112 10.39 2.69 -5.25
N MET A 113 9.50 3.66 -5.02
CA MET A 113 9.53 4.49 -3.80
C MET A 113 9.36 3.67 -2.53
N ARG A 114 8.46 2.69 -2.53
CA ARG A 114 8.27 1.79 -1.39
C ARG A 114 9.50 0.88 -1.21
N LYS A 115 10.20 0.45 -2.28
CA LYS A 115 11.44 -0.36 -2.19
C LYS A 115 12.56 0.45 -1.54
N ASP A 116 12.67 1.72 -1.92
CA ASP A 116 13.63 2.63 -1.31
C ASP A 116 13.32 2.84 0.19
N LEU A 117 12.04 2.90 0.55
CA LEU A 117 11.61 3.11 1.93
C LEU A 117 11.80 1.87 2.82
N PHE A 118 11.41 0.69 2.35
CA PHE A 118 11.34 -0.53 3.15
C PHE A 118 12.49 -1.52 2.90
N GLY A 119 13.29 -1.32 1.86
CA GLY A 119 14.33 -2.27 1.46
C GLY A 119 13.77 -3.46 0.66
N GLU A 120 14.49 -4.57 0.71
CA GLU A 120 14.15 -5.79 -0.06
C GLU A 120 13.01 -6.60 0.57
N ASP A 121 12.73 -6.42 1.87
CA ASP A 121 11.69 -7.15 2.64
C ASP A 121 10.26 -6.59 2.48
N SER A 122 10.09 -5.72 1.51
CA SER A 122 8.83 -5.05 1.19
C SER A 122 7.79 -5.98 0.56
N HIS A 123 6.54 -5.89 1.02
CA HIS A 123 5.42 -6.71 0.55
C HIS A 123 4.75 -6.08 -0.68
N PHE A 124 5.30 -6.35 -1.86
CA PHE A 124 4.78 -5.83 -3.10
C PHE A 124 3.98 -6.83 -3.90
N VAL A 125 2.91 -6.32 -4.50
CA VAL A 125 2.24 -6.97 -5.63
C VAL A 125 2.08 -5.95 -6.73
N THR A 126 2.41 -6.33 -7.96
CA THR A 126 2.08 -5.55 -9.16
C THR A 126 1.36 -6.46 -10.14
N PRO A 127 0.20 -6.04 -10.68
CA PRO A 127 -0.57 -6.91 -11.56
C PRO A 127 0.13 -7.04 -12.91
N ALA A 128 1.05 -6.11 -13.22
CA ALA A 128 1.87 -6.11 -14.43
C ALA A 128 3.04 -7.10 -14.39
N ALA A 129 3.37 -7.71 -13.25
CA ALA A 129 4.46 -8.67 -13.20
C ALA A 129 4.09 -10.02 -13.84
N GLY A 130 2.81 -10.40 -13.85
CA GLY A 130 2.35 -11.65 -14.48
C GLY A 130 3.23 -12.85 -14.11
N LYS A 131 3.81 -13.51 -15.10
CA LYS A 131 4.76 -14.64 -14.95
C LYS A 131 6.08 -14.32 -14.24
N ASP A 132 6.45 -13.04 -14.19
CA ASP A 132 7.69 -12.55 -13.56
C ASP A 132 7.41 -12.04 -12.13
N SER A 133 6.19 -12.23 -11.63
CA SER A 133 5.85 -11.96 -10.23
C SER A 133 6.61 -12.92 -9.33
N ALA A 134 7.18 -12.43 -8.23
CA ALA A 134 7.77 -13.27 -7.17
C ALA A 134 6.75 -14.26 -6.55
N LEU A 135 5.46 -14.06 -6.86
CA LEU A 135 4.33 -14.87 -6.42
C LEU A 135 3.81 -15.82 -7.51
N TYR A 136 4.36 -15.79 -8.73
CA TYR A 136 4.00 -16.70 -9.80
C TYR A 136 4.50 -18.12 -9.50
N LYS A 137 3.67 -18.90 -8.81
CA LYS A 137 3.78 -20.36 -8.83
C LYS A 137 3.17 -20.80 -10.15
N GLY A 138 4.04 -21.02 -11.15
CA GLY A 138 3.61 -21.40 -12.49
C GLY A 138 2.50 -22.45 -12.43
N ALA A 139 1.43 -22.24 -13.20
CA ALA A 139 0.40 -23.24 -13.38
C ALA A 139 1.10 -24.55 -13.73
N GLU A 140 1.01 -25.55 -12.86
CA GLU A 140 1.50 -26.89 -13.18
C GLU A 140 0.86 -27.26 -14.51
N ALA A 141 1.71 -27.41 -15.54
CA ALA A 141 1.26 -27.87 -16.83
C ALA A 141 0.50 -29.18 -16.60
N PRO A 142 -0.74 -29.33 -17.13
CA PRO A 142 -1.47 -30.57 -16.95
C PRO A 142 -0.56 -31.70 -17.41
N ALA A 143 -0.31 -32.65 -16.49
CA ALA A 143 0.50 -33.82 -16.75
C ALA A 143 0.06 -34.41 -18.09
N LYS A 144 0.99 -34.50 -19.04
CA LYS A 144 0.74 -35.19 -20.31
C LYS A 144 0.23 -36.58 -19.94
N GLN A 145 -1.06 -36.81 -20.13
CA GLN A 145 -1.63 -38.15 -20.06
C GLN A 145 -0.97 -38.93 -21.19
N GLY A 146 -0.05 -39.80 -20.83
CA GLY A 146 0.47 -40.80 -21.73
C GLY A 146 -0.59 -41.86 -21.96
N ALA A 147 -1.02 -42.00 -23.21
CA ALA A 147 -1.32 -43.25 -23.90
C ALA A 147 -1.52 -42.93 -25.39
#